data_AF-K2FYZ1-F1
#
_entry.id   AF-K2FYZ1-F1
#
_cell.length_a   1.000
_cell.length_b   1.000
_cell.length_c   1.000
_cell.angle_alpha   90.00
_cell.angle_beta   90.00
_cell.angle_gamma   90.00
#
_symmetry.space_group_name_H-M   'P 1'
#
loop_
_entity.id
_entity.type
_entity.pdbx_description
1 polymer ?
#
loop_
_entity_poly.entity_id
_entity_poly.type
_entity_poly.pdbx_seq_one_letter_code
_entity_poly.pdbx_strand_id
1 'polypeptide(L)'
;MKKQVIMNKSLNHLGHIAKCPVCDKKYSKKDAMVLEIGQKRNTFHFTCDKCSVSSLVFVSENSMGMVGVGVLTDMTKKEASVFFQNEPVSADNVLEVHNFFKNYK
;
A
#
# COMPACT_ATOMS: atom_id res chain seq x y z
N MET A 1 -7.55 -18.20 12.32
CA MET A 1 -8.96 -17.85 12.01
C MET A 1 -9.24 -16.35 11.96
N LYS A 2 -8.96 -15.54 13.00
CA LYS A 2 -9.29 -14.10 13.02
C LYS A 2 -8.73 -13.26 11.84
N LYS A 3 -7.46 -13.45 11.44
CA LYS A 3 -6.84 -12.75 10.29
C LYS A 3 -7.58 -12.95 8.96
N GLN A 4 -8.07 -14.16 8.69
CA GLN A 4 -8.74 -14.50 7.43
C GLN A 4 -10.15 -13.90 7.34
N VAL A 5 -10.84 -13.77 8.48
CA VAL A 5 -12.14 -13.09 8.58
C VAL A 5 -12.00 -11.58 8.36
N ILE A 6 -10.99 -10.95 8.97
CA ILE A 6 -10.70 -9.52 8.82
C ILE A 6 -10.35 -9.18 7.36
N MET A 7 -9.51 -10.00 6.72
CA MET A 7 -9.15 -9.88 5.31
C MET A 7 -10.37 -10.00 4.39
N ASN A 8 -11.24 -11.00 4.63
CA ASN A 8 -12.44 -11.20 3.82
C ASN A 8 -13.39 -10.00 3.92
N LYS A 9 -13.58 -9.42 5.11
CA LYS A 9 -14.45 -8.25 5.31
C LYS A 9 -13.95 -7.02 4.54
N SER A 10 -12.65 -6.72 4.62
CA SER A 10 -12.04 -5.57 3.93
C SER A 10 -12.03 -5.73 2.40
N LEU A 11 -11.69 -6.93 1.90
CA LEU A 11 -11.66 -7.20 0.46
C LEU A 11 -13.05 -7.26 -0.19
N ASN A 12 -14.09 -7.67 0.56
CA ASN A 12 -15.45 -7.74 0.03
C ASN A 12 -16.08 -6.36 -0.20
N HIS A 13 -15.66 -5.35 0.55
CA HIS A 13 -16.19 -3.97 0.42
C HIS A 13 -15.23 -3.04 -0.31
N LEU A 14 -14.11 -3.56 -0.83
CA LEU A 14 -13.01 -2.77 -1.37
C LEU A 14 -13.44 -1.77 -2.46
N GLY A 15 -14.34 -2.18 -3.36
CA GLY A 15 -14.87 -1.32 -4.42
C GLY A 15 -15.78 -0.18 -3.95
N HIS A 16 -16.22 -0.20 -2.68
CA HIS A 16 -16.99 0.88 -2.06
C HIS A 16 -16.10 1.85 -1.27
N ILE A 17 -14.95 1.38 -0.77
CA ILE A 17 -14.07 2.13 0.13
C ILE A 17 -12.79 2.62 -0.54
N ALA A 18 -12.44 2.12 -1.73
CA ALA A 18 -11.22 2.46 -2.42
C ALA A 18 -11.43 2.65 -3.93
N LYS A 19 -10.94 3.78 -4.43
CA LYS A 19 -10.97 4.18 -5.85
C LYS A 19 -9.63 4.81 -6.22
N CYS A 20 -9.30 4.74 -7.50
CA CYS A 20 -8.10 5.37 -8.03
C CYS A 20 -8.17 6.88 -7.81
N PRO A 21 -7.19 7.50 -7.12
CA PRO A 21 -7.21 8.94 -6.84
C PRO A 21 -6.98 9.80 -8.09
N VAL A 22 -6.59 9.19 -9.22
CA VAL A 22 -6.31 9.89 -10.48
C VAL A 22 -7.48 9.82 -11.46
N CYS A 23 -8.07 8.63 -11.65
CA CYS A 23 -9.09 8.42 -12.70
C CYS A 23 -10.46 7.94 -12.18
N ASP A 24 -10.63 7.91 -10.86
CA ASP A 24 -11.84 7.53 -10.13
C ASP A 24 -12.33 6.08 -10.35
N LYS A 25 -11.57 5.25 -11.07
CA LYS A 25 -11.91 3.84 -11.25
C LYS A 25 -11.91 3.13 -9.89
N LYS A 26 -13.01 2.45 -9.56
CA LYS A 26 -13.13 1.62 -8.36
C LYS A 26 -12.13 0.47 -8.41
N TYR A 27 -11.42 0.24 -7.32
CA TYR A 27 -10.52 -0.91 -7.24
C TYR A 27 -11.31 -2.20 -7.03
N SER A 28 -10.87 -3.29 -7.66
CA SER A 28 -11.43 -4.61 -7.44
C SER A 28 -10.50 -5.45 -6.58
N LYS A 29 -11.05 -6.51 -5.95
CA LYS A 29 -10.27 -7.50 -5.20
C LYS A 29 -9.18 -8.17 -6.05
N LYS A 30 -9.39 -8.29 -7.36
CA LYS A 30 -8.44 -8.94 -8.28
C LYS A 30 -7.18 -8.10 -8.47
N ASP A 31 -7.30 -6.78 -8.31
CA ASP A 31 -6.20 -5.83 -8.54
C ASP A 31 -5.41 -5.56 -7.25
N ALA A 32 -5.88 -6.08 -6.11
CA ALA A 32 -5.30 -5.87 -4.79
C ALA A 32 -4.12 -6.83 -4.55
N MET A 33 -2.93 -6.28 -4.32
CA MET A 33 -1.87 -6.99 -3.64
C MET A 33 -1.95 -6.71 -2.14
N VAL A 34 -2.08 -7.75 -1.33
CA VAL A 34 -2.04 -7.60 0.13
C VAL A 34 -0.59 -7.44 0.59
N LEU A 35 -0.28 -6.32 1.25
CA LEU A 35 1.05 -6.06 1.84
C LEU A 35 1.08 -6.36 3.34
N GLU A 36 -0.05 -6.11 4.03
CA GLU A 36 -0.17 -6.33 5.46
C GLU A 36 -1.61 -6.60 5.86
N ILE A 37 -1.81 -7.56 6.77
CA ILE A 37 -3.07 -7.78 7.48
C ILE A 37 -2.78 -7.57 8.97
N GLY A 38 -3.03 -6.35 9.44
CA GLY A 38 -2.84 -5.93 10.82
C GLY A 38 -4.12 -5.97 11.63
N GLN A 39 -3.99 -5.80 12.96
CA GLN A 39 -5.16 -5.70 13.84
C GLN A 39 -5.89 -4.36 13.72
N LYS A 40 -5.13 -3.27 13.44
CA LYS A 40 -5.67 -1.91 13.34
C LYS A 40 -5.94 -1.47 11.89
N ARG A 41 -5.18 -2.03 10.94
CA ARG A 41 -5.08 -1.57 9.56
C ARG A 41 -4.70 -2.73 8.65
N ASN A 42 -5.37 -2.83 7.50
CA ASN A 42 -4.91 -3.62 6.37
C ASN A 42 -4.27 -2.70 5.33
N THR A 43 -3.22 -3.18 4.68
CA THR A 43 -2.53 -2.42 3.64
C THR A 43 -2.50 -3.20 2.33
N PHE A 44 -2.86 -2.50 1.26
CA PHE A 44 -2.90 -3.04 -0.09
C PHE A 44 -2.07 -2.17 -1.03
N HIS A 45 -1.44 -2.80 -2.02
CA HIS A 45 -0.94 -2.12 -3.21
C HIS A 45 -1.89 -2.37 -4.38
N PHE A 46 -2.11 -1.33 -5.17
CA PHE A 46 -2.87 -1.38 -6.41
C PHE A 46 -2.07 -0.76 -7.53
N THR A 47 -2.19 -1.34 -8.72
CA THR A 47 -1.88 -0.67 -9.99
C THR A 47 -3.19 -0.53 -10.76
N CYS A 48 -3.57 0.69 -11.10
CA CYS A 48 -4.81 0.93 -11.82
C CYS A 48 -4.67 0.45 -13.27
N ASP A 49 -5.49 -0.50 -13.69
CA ASP A 49 -5.53 -1.00 -15.07
C ASP A 49 -6.05 0.02 -16.11
N LYS A 50 -6.62 1.16 -15.68
CA LYS A 50 -7.09 2.23 -16.58
C LYS A 50 -6.04 3.31 -16.85
N CYS A 51 -5.29 3.72 -15.83
CA CYS A 51 -4.33 4.84 -15.94
C CYS A 51 -2.91 4.48 -15.48
N SER A 52 -2.66 3.22 -15.15
CA SER A 52 -1.38 2.64 -14.75
C SER A 52 -0.73 3.22 -13.49
N VAL A 53 -1.37 4.16 -12.81
CA VAL A 53 -0.86 4.70 -11.54
C VAL A 53 -0.89 3.65 -10.44
N SER A 54 0.18 3.61 -9.65
CA SER A 54 0.27 2.75 -8.47
C SER A 54 -0.11 3.52 -7.20
N SER A 55 -0.69 2.81 -6.24
CA SER A 55 -1.08 3.39 -4.96
C SER A 55 -0.98 2.38 -3.82
N LEU A 56 -0.58 2.86 -2.64
CA LEU A 56 -0.79 2.16 -1.39
C LEU A 56 -2.13 2.60 -0.80
N VAL A 57 -2.95 1.63 -0.38
CA VAL A 57 -4.23 1.89 0.25
C VAL A 57 -4.27 1.25 1.62
N PHE A 58 -4.52 2.07 2.62
CA PHE A 58 -4.63 1.72 4.02
C PHE A 58 -6.10 1.68 4.42
N VAL A 59 -6.59 0.54 4.85
CA VAL A 59 -7.98 0.36 5.29
C VAL A 59 -8.01 0.06 6.77
N SER A 60 -8.68 0.92 7.53
CA SER A 60 -8.87 0.77 8.97
C SER A 60 -10.37 0.74 9.29
N GLU A 61 -10.75 0.02 10.35
CA GLU A 61 -12.12 -0.01 10.85
C GLU A 61 -12.15 0.64 12.25
N ASN A 62 -13.11 1.51 12.48
CA ASN A 62 -13.39 2.13 13.78
C ASN A 62 -14.90 2.07 14.09
N SER A 63 -15.31 2.63 15.23
CA SER A 63 -16.72 2.64 15.67
C SER A 63 -17.67 3.39 14.73
N MET A 64 -17.16 4.28 13.86
CA MET A 64 -17.93 5.03 12.87
C MET A 64 -17.97 4.35 11.50
N GLY A 65 -17.20 3.27 11.30
CA GLY A 65 -17.18 2.50 10.05
C GLY A 65 -15.77 2.22 9.53
N MET A 66 -15.69 1.96 8.22
CA MET A 66 -14.43 1.71 7.52
C MET A 66 -13.92 3.00 6.85
N VAL A 67 -12.63 3.28 7.03
CA VAL A 67 -11.94 4.41 6.40
C VAL A 67 -10.80 3.87 5.56
N GLY A 68 -10.72 4.34 4.30
CA GLY A 68 -9.62 4.07 3.39
C GLY A 68 -8.80 5.34 3.13
N VAL A 69 -7.48 5.26 3.24
CA VAL A 69 -6.54 6.33 2.85
C VAL A 69 -5.63 5.79 1.74
N GLY A 70 -5.60 6.47 0.60
CA GLY A 70 -4.75 6.14 -0.54
C GLY A 70 -3.57 7.10 -0.67
N VAL A 71 -2.38 6.57 -0.93
CA VAL A 71 -1.16 7.33 -1.23
C VAL A 71 -0.64 6.89 -2.59
N LEU A 72 -0.37 7.86 -3.48
CA LEU A 72 0.25 7.57 -4.77
C LEU A 72 1.70 7.13 -4.58
N THR A 73 2.13 6.17 -5.39
CA THR A 73 3.51 5.68 -5.40
C THR A 73 3.90 5.26 -6.80
N ASP A 74 5.19 5.35 -7.09
CA ASP A 74 5.85 4.81 -8.27
C ASP A 74 6.23 3.33 -8.09
N MET A 75 6.15 2.79 -6.87
CA MET A 75 6.49 1.40 -6.60
C MET A 75 5.67 0.45 -7.46
N THR A 76 6.36 -0.43 -8.16
CA THR A 76 5.78 -1.62 -8.75
C THR A 76 5.26 -2.55 -7.66
N LYS A 77 4.39 -3.48 -8.06
CA LYS A 77 3.90 -4.55 -7.19
C LYS A 77 5.03 -5.31 -6.49
N LYS A 78 6.12 -5.58 -7.24
CA LYS A 78 7.30 -6.30 -6.73
C LYS A 78 8.03 -5.48 -5.68
N GLU A 79 8.32 -4.21 -5.95
CA GLU A 79 9.02 -3.32 -5.01
C GLU A 79 8.21 -3.12 -3.74
N ALA A 80 6.91 -2.86 -3.85
CA ALA A 80 6.04 -2.72 -2.68
C ALA A 80 6.08 -3.98 -1.80
N SER A 81 6.10 -5.16 -2.39
CA SER A 81 6.17 -6.43 -1.63
C SER A 81 7.49 -6.63 -0.88
N VAL A 82 8.59 -6.08 -1.41
CA VAL A 82 9.93 -6.18 -0.82
C VAL A 82 10.14 -5.11 0.23
N PHE A 83 9.79 -3.85 -0.07
CA PHE A 83 10.18 -2.71 0.75
C PHE A 83 9.15 -2.34 1.82
N PHE A 84 7.88 -2.72 1.69
CA PHE A 84 6.84 -2.24 2.61
C PHE A 84 7.08 -2.65 4.07
N GLN A 85 7.69 -3.81 4.30
CA GLN A 85 8.00 -4.30 5.66
C GLN A 85 9.46 -4.07 6.07
N ASN A 86 10.25 -3.36 5.26
CA ASN A 86 11.62 -3.03 5.64
C ASN A 86 11.63 -1.88 6.65
N GLU A 87 12.77 -1.77 7.34
CA GLU A 87 13.03 -0.63 8.23
C GLU A 87 12.93 0.69 7.45
N PRO A 88 12.32 1.73 8.05
CA PRO A 88 12.34 3.07 7.48
C PRO A 88 13.78 3.54 7.23
N VAL A 89 13.97 4.27 6.14
CA VAL A 89 15.27 4.89 5.83
C VAL A 89 15.71 5.79 6.99
N SER A 90 16.88 5.50 7.56
CA SER A 90 17.45 6.25 8.67
C SER A 90 18.37 7.39 8.19
N ALA A 91 18.75 8.29 9.09
CA ALA A 91 19.75 9.31 8.80
C ALA A 91 21.10 8.69 8.42
N ASP A 92 21.49 7.58 9.06
CA ASP A 92 22.74 6.88 8.77
C ASP A 92 22.74 6.31 7.35
N ASN A 93 21.62 5.74 6.88
CA ASN A 93 21.50 5.27 5.50
C ASN A 93 21.72 6.41 4.49
N VAL A 94 21.20 7.61 4.78
CA VAL A 94 21.37 8.79 3.92
C VAL A 94 22.83 9.23 3.89
N LEU A 95 23.50 9.28 5.05
CA LEU A 95 24.92 9.64 5.14
C LEU A 95 25.82 8.62 4.45
N GLU A 96 25.52 7.33 4.57
CA GLU A 96 26.24 6.25 3.90
C GLU A 96 26.20 6.40 2.38
N VAL A 97 25.00 6.59 1.81
CA VAL A 97 24.82 6.78 0.36
C VAL A 97 25.50 8.07 -0.12
N HIS A 98 25.41 9.16 0.65
CA HIS A 98 26.10 10.40 0.32
C HIS A 98 27.64 10.20 0.24
N ASN A 99 28.21 9.55 1.25
CA ASN A 99 29.65 9.26 1.30
C ASN A 99 30.07 8.32 0.18
N PHE A 100 29.25 7.33 -0.16
CA PHE A 100 29.48 6.44 -1.30
C PHE A 100 29.59 7.24 -2.60
N PHE A 101 28.59 8.07 -2.93
CA PHE A 101 28.60 8.85 -4.17
C PHE A 101 29.74 9.86 -4.27
N LYS A 102 30.13 10.48 -3.15
CA LYS A 102 31.27 11.42 -3.15
C LYS A 102 32.59 10.76 -3.53
N ASN A 103 32.75 9.47 -3.22
CA ASN A 103 33.99 8.71 -3.44
C ASN A 103 33.91 7.77 -4.65
N TYR A 104 32.75 7.68 -5.30
CA TYR A 104 32.53 6.84 -6.47
C TYR A 104 33.25 7.45 -7.69
N LYS A 105 34.23 6.74 -8.24
CA LYS A 105 34.98 7.11 -9.46
C LYS A 105 34.46 6.37 -10.67
#